data_AF-A0A357EFS2-F1
#
_entry.id   AF-A0A357EFS2-F1
#
_cell.length_a   1.000
_cell.length_b   1.000
_cell.length_c   1.000
_cell.angle_alpha   90.00
_cell.angle_beta   90.00
_cell.angle_gamma   90.00
#
_symmetry.space_group_name_H-M   'P 1'
#
loop_
_entity.id
_entity.type
_entity.pdbx_description
1 polymer ?
#
loop_
_entity_poly.entity_id
_entity_poly.type
_entity_poly.pdbx_seq_one_letter_code
_entity_poly.pdbx_strand_id
1 'polypeptide(L)' 'MSLADNKCVPCRGGVPPVSHDRAQALLKELGRGWALNAQGHLERLFTFPDFAQALAFVNKVSAIAE' A
#
# COMPACT_ATOMS: atom_id res chain seq x y z
N MET A 1 -12.66 -12.64 -1.93
CA MET A 1 -12.71 -11.16 -1.95
C MET A 1 -11.36 -10.67 -1.49
N SER A 2 -10.65 -9.94 -2.35
CA SER A 2 -9.36 -9.35 -2.03
C SER A 2 -9.55 -7.94 -1.44
N LEU A 3 -8.53 -7.40 -0.76
CA LEU A 3 -8.56 -6.00 -0.30
C LEU A 3 -8.77 -5.02 -1.46
N ALA A 4 -8.32 -5.35 -2.67
CA ALA A 4 -8.45 -4.50 -3.86
C ALA A 4 -9.91 -4.36 -4.34
N ASP A 5 -10.80 -5.28 -3.94
CA ASP A 5 -12.21 -5.25 -4.34
C ASP A 5 -13.07 -4.35 -3.43
N ASN A 6 -12.50 -3.81 -2.35
CA ASN A 6 -13.22 -3.02 -1.35
C ASN A 6 -13.23 -1.52 -1.70
N LYS A 7 -14.35 -0.84 -1.41
CA LYS A 7 -14.46 0.61 -1.55
C LYS A 7 -13.63 1.34 -0.49
N CYS A 8 -12.68 2.19 -0.91
CA CYS A 8 -11.98 3.13 -0.01
C CYS A 8 -12.92 4.27 0.41
N VAL A 9 -13.58 4.11 1.56
CA VAL A 9 -14.33 5.19 2.22
C VAL A 9 -13.42 6.31 2.79
N PRO A 10 -12.21 6.03 3.36
CA PRO A 10 -11.33 7.07 3.94
C PRO A 10 -10.84 8.13 2.97
N CYS A 11 -10.85 7.84 1.67
CA CYS A 11 -10.36 8.72 0.60
C CYS A 11 -11.18 10.04 0.45
N ARG A 12 -12.26 10.23 1.23
CA ARG A 12 -13.16 11.41 1.20
C ARG A 12 -12.93 12.44 2.31
N GLY A 13 -11.94 12.22 3.19
CA GLY A 13 -11.66 13.09 4.34
C GLY A 13 -12.66 12.94 5.48
N GLY A 14 -12.26 13.36 6.69
CA GLY A 14 -13.12 13.31 7.89
C GLY A 14 -13.19 11.96 8.60
N VAL A 15 -12.51 10.92 8.10
CA VAL A 15 -12.44 9.60 8.75
C VAL A 15 -11.15 9.52 9.59
N PRO A 16 -11.21 9.08 10.86
CA PRO A 16 -10.03 8.90 11.68
C PRO A 16 -9.04 7.91 11.04
N PRO A 17 -7.73 8.10 11.22
CA PRO A 17 -6.75 7.12 10.78
C PRO A 17 -6.98 5.76 11.46
N VAL A 18 -6.60 4.69 10.78
CA VAL A 18 -6.62 3.34 11.36
C VAL A 18 -5.72 3.31 12.59
N SER A 19 -6.20 2.72 13.70
CA SER A 19 -5.39 2.59 14.90
C SER A 19 -4.15 1.73 14.65
N HIS A 20 -3.06 2.01 15.36
CA HIS A 20 -1.80 1.29 15.19
C HIS A 20 -1.96 -0.23 15.36
N ASP A 21 -2.67 -0.69 16.39
CA ASP A 21 -2.91 -2.12 16.63
C ASP A 21 -3.69 -2.78 15.48
N ARG A 22 -4.67 -2.06 14.92
CA ARG A 22 -5.45 -2.54 13.78
C ARG A 22 -4.61 -2.59 12.51
N ALA A 23 -3.76 -1.58 12.29
CA ALA A 23 -2.82 -1.56 11.17
C ALA A 23 -1.81 -2.71 11.25
N GLN A 24 -1.28 -3.02 12.44
CA GLN A 24 -0.41 -4.18 12.66
C GLN A 24 -1.11 -5.52 12.41
N ALA A 25 -2.38 -5.65 12.78
CA ALA A 25 -3.17 -6.85 12.47
C ALA A 25 -3.34 -7.03 10.96
N LEU A 26 -3.73 -5.96 10.26
CA LEU A 26 -3.90 -5.96 8.79
C LEU A 26 -2.59 -6.19 8.05
N LEU A 27 -1.46 -5.68 8.56
CA LEU A 27 -0.14 -5.89 7.97
C LEU A 27 0.19 -7.39 7.84
N LYS A 28 -0.28 -8.23 8.78
CA LYS A 28 -0.07 -9.69 8.75
C LYS A 28 -0.82 -10.38 7.61
N GLU A 29 -1.84 -9.74 7.05
CA GLU A 29 -2.60 -10.24 5.90
C GLU A 29 -1.93 -9.89 4.56
N LEU A 30 -0.95 -8.98 4.57
CA LEU A 30 -0.23 -8.57 3.37
C LEU A 30 0.91 -9.54 3.05
N GLY A 31 1.28 -9.60 1.76
CA GLY A 31 2.42 -10.37 1.29
C GLY A 31 3.77 -9.89 1.88
N ARG A 32 4.82 -10.69 1.73
CA ARG A 32 6.16 -10.35 2.24
C ARG A 32 6.69 -9.02 1.66
N GLY A 33 7.35 -8.23 2.51
CA GLY A 33 8.06 -7.00 2.14
C GLY A 33 7.33 -5.69 2.46
N TRP A 34 6.09 -5.75 2.95
CA TRP A 34 5.39 -4.57 3.48
C TRP A 34 5.77 -4.30 4.94
N ALA A 35 5.87 -3.03 5.29
CA ALA A 35 6.16 -2.56 6.65
C ALA A 35 5.35 -1.28 6.97
N LEU A 36 5.22 -0.98 8.26
CA LEU A 36 4.77 0.32 8.74
C LEU A 36 5.98 1.14 9.18
N ASN A 37 6.08 2.37 8.70
CA ASN A 37 7.13 3.29 9.15
C ASN A 37 6.77 3.97 10.47
N ALA A 38 7.68 4.79 11.01
CA ALA A 38 7.49 5.48 12.29
C ALA A 38 6.30 6.44 12.31
N GLN A 39 5.82 6.90 11.15
CA GLN A 39 4.63 7.75 11.01
C GLN A 39 3.35 6.94 10.84
N GLY A 40 3.43 5.60 10.79
CA GLY A 40 2.29 4.72 10.57
C GLY A 40 1.86 4.58 9.11
N HIS A 41 2.70 5.00 8.15
CA HIS A 41 2.44 4.78 6.73
C HIS A 41 2.90 3.38 6.30
N LEU A 42 2.14 2.78 5.38
CA LEU A 42 2.47 1.50 4.78
C LEU A 42 3.49 1.69 3.65
N GLU A 43 4.61 0.96 3.70
CA GLU A 43 5.69 1.05 2.72
C GLU A 43 6.21 -0.31 2.29
N ARG A 44 6.77 -0.38 1.07
CA ARG A 44 7.46 -1.56 0.54
C ARG A 44 8.52 -1.14 -0.46
N LEU A 45 9.70 -1.75 -0.35
CA LEU A 45 10.80 -1.57 -1.29
C LEU A 45 10.71 -2.59 -2.43
N PHE A 46 10.85 -2.11 -3.67
CA PHE A 46 10.98 -2.94 -4.87
C PHE A 46 12.29 -2.61 -5.56
N THR A 47 13.12 -3.62 -5.80
CA THR A 47 14.43 -3.47 -6.45
C THR A 47 14.39 -4.06 -7.85
N PHE A 48 14.96 -3.34 -8.82
CA PHE A 48 15.02 -3.73 -10.22
C PHE A 48 16.47 -3.66 -10.72
N PRO A 49 16.85 -4.48 -11.70
CA PRO A 49 18.20 -4.48 -12.25
C PRO A 49 18.52 -3.23 -13.08
N ASP A 50 17.51 -2.50 -13.56
CA ASP A 50 17.67 -1.27 -14.35
C ASP A 50 16.46 -0.32 -14.19
N PHE A 51 16.64 0.91 -14.69
CA PHE A 51 15.64 1.97 -14.63
C PHE A 51 14.40 1.67 -15.50
N ALA A 52 14.58 1.05 -16.66
CA ALA A 52 13.47 0.78 -17.58
C ALA A 52 12.45 -0.19 -16.96
N GLN A 53 12.93 -1.23 -16.28
CA GLN A 53 12.09 -2.18 -15.56
C GLN A 53 11.39 -1.55 -14.36
N ALA A 54 12.09 -0.69 -13.61
CA ALA A 54 11.48 0.05 -12.51
C ALA A 54 10.34 0.97 -13.00
N LEU A 55 10.57 1.71 -14.07
CA LEU A 55 9.55 2.60 -14.66
C LEU A 55 8.36 1.80 -15.21
N ALA A 56 8.59 0.66 -15.86
CA ALA A 56 7.52 -0.21 -16.34
C ALA A 56 6.64 -0.73 -15.20
N PHE A 57 7.24 -1.02 -14.03
CA PHE A 57 6.47 -1.37 -12.83
C PHE A 57 5.65 -0.19 -12.31
N VAL A 58 6.26 0.99 -12.16
CA VAL A 58 5.58 2.22 -11.71
C VAL A 58 4.37 2.53 -12.60
N ASN A 59 4.52 2.43 -13.93
CA ASN A 59 3.44 2.66 -14.89
C ASN A 59 2.25 1.71 -14.70
N LYS A 60 2.49 0.46 -14.30
CA LYS A 60 1.41 -0.49 -14.00
C LYS A 60 0.69 -0.12 -12.70
N VAL A 61 1.43 0.34 -11.69
CA VAL A 61 0.86 0.79 -10.42
C VAL A 61 0.03 2.05 -10.62
N SER A 62 0.53 3.04 -11.38
CA SER A 62 -0.18 4.29 -11.63
C SER A 62 -1.48 4.08 -12.40
N ALA A 63 -1.53 3.14 -13.35
CA ALA A 63 -2.77 2.78 -14.04
C ALA A 63 -3.88 2.24 -13.12
N ILE A 64 -3.54 1.74 -11.92
CA ILE A 64 -4.50 1.28 -10.90
C ILE A 64 -4.87 2.42 -9.94
N ALA A 65 -4.00 3.41 -9.80
CA ALA A 65 -4.13 4.49 -8.82
C ALA A 65 -4.93 5.70 -9.32
N GLU A 66 -5.04 5.87 -10.64
CA GLU A 66 -5.93 6.86 -11.30
C GLU A 66 -7.40 6.46 -11.16
#